data_AF-A0A506XQ74-F1
#
_entry.id   AF-A0A506XQ74-F1
#
_cell.length_a   1.000
_cell.length_b   1.000
_cell.length_c   1.000
_cell.angle_alpha   90.00
_cell.angle_beta   90.00
_cell.angle_gamma   90.00
#
_symmetry.space_group_name_H-M   'P 1'
#
loop_
_entity.id
_entity.type
_entity.pdbx_description
1 polymer ?
#
loop_
_entity_poly.entity_id
_entity_poly.type
_entity_poly.pdbx_seq_one_letter_code
_entity_poly.pdbx_strand_id
1 'polypeptide(L)' 'MAGELSDVRFLTVAEVAEMMRVSTMTVYRMVHAGELPAVRFGRSYRIPESAVSSAIGLGDSQVG' A
#
# COMPACT_ATOMS: atom_id res chain seq x y z
N MET A 1 -3.77 9.87 27.42
CA MET A 1 -2.90 9.46 26.31
C MET A 1 -3.73 9.62 25.04
N ALA A 2 -3.47 10.67 24.26
CA ALA A 2 -4.32 11.07 23.12
C ALA A 2 -3.57 10.80 21.80
N GLY A 3 -3.49 9.54 21.42
CA GLY A 3 -3.34 9.06 20.06
C GLY A 3 -4.41 7.98 19.92
N GLU A 4 -5.15 7.82 18.84
CA GLU A 4 -4.69 7.63 17.47
C GLU A 4 -5.90 7.83 16.55
N LEU A 5 -6.48 9.03 16.51
CA LEU A 5 -7.53 9.35 15.55
C LEU A 5 -6.90 9.67 14.19
N SER A 6 -6.43 8.61 13.54
CA SER A 6 -6.54 8.36 12.10
C SER A 6 -6.28 9.55 11.17
N ASP A 7 -5.04 10.06 11.16
CA ASP A 7 -4.54 10.78 10.00
C ASP A 7 -4.38 9.75 8.87
N VAL A 8 -5.38 9.62 8.00
CA VAL A 8 -5.32 8.71 6.85
C VAL A 8 -4.29 9.29 5.88
N ARG A 9 -3.02 8.91 6.10
CA ARG A 9 -1.91 9.31 5.25
C ARG A 9 -1.94 8.49 3.97
N PHE A 10 -1.86 9.20 2.85
CA PHE A 10 -1.84 8.59 1.52
C PHE A 10 -0.43 8.64 0.95
N LEU A 11 0.12 7.46 0.73
CA LEU A 11 1.43 7.23 0.14
C LEU A 11 1.30 7.09 -1.37
N THR A 12 2.33 7.51 -2.08
CA THR A 12 2.48 7.25 -3.51
C THR A 12 3.00 5.84 -3.76
N VAL A 13 2.81 5.34 -4.98
CA VAL A 13 3.33 4.03 -5.41
C VAL A 13 4.83 3.89 -5.15
N ALA A 14 5.60 4.97 -5.33
CA ALA A 14 7.04 5.00 -5.08
C ALA A 14 7.36 4.84 -3.58
N GLU A 15 6.64 5.56 -2.71
CA GLU A 15 6.84 5.45 -1.26
C GLU A 15 6.47 4.05 -0.74
N VAL A 16 5.38 3.47 -1.26
CA VAL A 16 4.98 2.09 -0.90
C VAL A 16 6.03 1.07 -1.36
N ALA A 17 6.58 1.25 -2.56
CA ALA A 17 7.63 0.38 -3.10
C ALA A 17 8.87 0.38 -2.19
N GLU A 18 9.32 1.57 -1.76
CA GLU A 18 10.46 1.71 -0.84
C GLU A 18 10.18 1.08 0.54
N MET A 19 8.98 1.29 1.10
CA MET A 19 8.61 0.71 2.40
C MET A 19 8.55 -0.82 2.37
N MET A 20 7.98 -1.38 1.32
CA MET A 20 7.86 -2.83 1.13
C MET A 20 9.14 -3.47 0.59
N ARG A 21 10.13 -2.66 0.18
CA ARG A 21 11.34 -3.10 -0.55
C ARG A 21 11.01 -3.89 -1.81
N VAL A 22 9.97 -3.49 -2.52
CA VAL A 22 9.56 -4.09 -3.80
C VAL A 22 9.68 -3.09 -4.93
N SER A 23 9.67 -3.57 -6.17
CA SER A 23 9.62 -2.67 -7.32
C SER A 23 8.27 -1.95 -7.41
N THR A 24 8.25 -0.74 -7.96
CA THR A 24 7.00 -0.02 -8.29
C THR A 24 6.07 -0.85 -9.17
N MET A 25 6.63 -1.68 -10.06
CA MET A 25 5.87 -2.61 -10.89
C MET A 25 5.16 -3.69 -10.07
N THR A 26 5.80 -4.18 -9.00
CA THR A 26 5.18 -5.10 -8.04
C THR A 26 4.00 -4.44 -7.35
N VAL A 27 4.14 -3.18 -6.93
CA VAL A 27 3.03 -2.42 -6.33
C VAL A 27 1.88 -2.27 -7.32
N TYR A 28 2.16 -1.89 -8.57
CA TYR A 28 1.12 -1.82 -9.60
C TYR A 28 0.43 -3.16 -9.85
N ARG A 29 1.19 -4.28 -9.85
CA ARG A 29 0.62 -5.62 -9.95
C ARG A 29 -0.30 -5.95 -8.78
N MET A 30 0.10 -5.68 -7.54
CA MET A 30 -0.72 -5.93 -6.35
C MET A 30 -1.99 -5.07 -6.35
N VAL A 31 -1.89 -3.82 -6.78
CA VAL A 31 -3.05 -2.94 -6.96
C VAL A 31 -4.00 -3.49 -8.02
N HIS A 32 -3.48 -3.95 -9.16
CA HIS A 32 -4.30 -4.50 -10.24
C HIS A 32 -4.88 -5.88 -9.92
N ALA A 33 -4.18 -6.67 -9.11
CA ALA A 33 -4.64 -7.95 -8.59
C ALA A 33 -5.69 -7.79 -7.45
N GLY A 34 -5.83 -6.59 -6.90
CA GLY A 34 -6.74 -6.31 -5.79
C GLY A 34 -6.17 -6.65 -4.40
N GLU A 35 -4.89 -7.02 -4.32
CA GLU A 35 -4.19 -7.32 -3.05
C GLU A 35 -3.89 -6.05 -2.26
N LEU A 36 -3.78 -4.90 -2.94
CA LEU A 36 -3.43 -3.63 -2.32
C LEU A 36 -4.43 -2.54 -2.74
N PRO A 37 -5.28 -2.03 -1.83
CA PRO A 37 -6.28 -1.04 -2.19
C PRO A 37 -5.60 0.29 -2.50
N ALA A 38 -5.77 0.75 -3.74
CA ALA A 38 -5.29 2.06 -4.19
C ALA A 38 -6.46 2.95 -4.63
N VAL A 39 -6.35 4.22 -4.32
CA VAL A 39 -7.29 5.26 -4.72
C VAL A 39 -6.67 6.06 -5.86
N ARG A 40 -7.38 6.16 -6.97
CA ARG A 40 -6.97 7.03 -8.09
C ARG A 40 -7.32 8.47 -7.75
N PHE A 41 -6.31 9.29 -7.51
CA PHE A 41 -6.45 10.72 -7.27
C PHE A 41 -6.00 11.49 -8.51
N GLY A 42 -6.96 11.77 -9.41
CA GLY A 42 -6.71 12.41 -10.70
C GLY A 42 -5.77 11.59 -11.60
N ARG A 43 -4.53 12.08 -11.76
CA ARG A 43 -3.48 11.45 -12.59
C ARG A 43 -2.52 10.55 -11.81
N SER A 44 -2.70 10.40 -10.50
CA SER A 44 -1.80 9.63 -9.63
C SER A 44 -2.57 8.62 -8.80
N TYR A 45 -1.92 7.50 -8.47
CA TYR A 45 -2.44 6.52 -7.52
C TYR A 45 -1.91 6.82 -6.12
N ARG A 46 -2.81 6.78 -5.14
CA ARG A 46 -2.57 7.04 -3.73
C ARG A 46 -3.00 5.80 -2.95
N ILE A 47 -2.12 5.29 -2.11
CA ILE A 47 -2.38 4.12 -1.28
C ILE A 47 -2.48 4.60 0.16
N PRO A 48 -3.56 4.27 0.90
CA PRO A 48 -3.63 4.59 2.31
C PRO A 48 -2.58 3.81 3.10
N GLU A 49 -1.87 4.47 4.03
CA GLU A 49 -0.86 3.86 4.90
C GLU A 49 -1.40 2.63 5.63
N SER A 50 -2.66 2.68 6.07
CA SER A 50 -3.36 1.56 6.73
C SER A 50 -3.45 0.29 5.87
N ALA A 51 -3.50 0.43 4.55
CA ALA A 51 -3.51 -0.71 3.65
C ALA A 51 -2.11 -1.29 3.46
N VAL A 52 -1.10 -0.41 3.38
CA VAL A 52 0.30 -0.82 3.31
C VAL A 52 0.70 -1.56 4.57
N SER A 53 0.33 -1.02 5.75
CA SER A 53 0.60 -1.65 7.05
C SER A 53 -0.10 -3.01 7.18
N SER A 54 -1.31 -3.14 6.64
CA SER A 54 -2.02 -4.42 6.57
C SER A 54 -1.30 -5.42 5.64
N ALA A 55 -0.82 -4.96 4.49
CA ALA A 55 -0.15 -5.82 3.51
C ALA A 55 1.26 -6.26 3.95
N ILE A 56 2.05 -5.41 4.64
CA ILE A 56 3.34 -5.83 5.22
C ILE A 56 3.17 -6.76 6.42
N GLY A 57 2.05 -6.65 7.15
CA GLY A 57 1.72 -7.53 8.28
C GLY A 57 1.25 -8.92 7.84
N LEU A 58 0.91 -9.08 6.55
CA LEU A 58 0.41 -10.32 5.96
C LEU A 58 1.44 -10.98 5.02
N GLY A 59 2.72 -10.90 5.37
CA GLY A 59 3.80 -11.56 4.64
C GLY A 59 3.83 -13.06 4.91
N ASP A 60 2.82 -13.83 4.46
CA ASP A 60 2.95 -15.27 4.27
C ASP A 60 1.92 -15.81 3.27
N SER A 61 2.37 -16.76 2.43
CA SER A 61 1.54 -17.68 1.63
C SER A 61 0.87 -17.18 0.34
N GLN A 62 1.63 -17.13 -0.77
CA GLN A 62 1.13 -17.65 -2.06
C GLN A 62 2.27 -18.06 -3.00
N VAL A 63 3.00 -19.11 -2.64
CA VAL A 63 3.68 -20.01 -3.59
C VAL A 63 3.16 -21.42 -3.33
N GLY A 64 2.31 -21.91 -4.23
CA GLY A 64 1.73 -23.25 -4.22
C GLY A 64 1.15 -23.54 -5.59
#